data_AF-A0A660QAZ2-F1
#
_entry.id   AF-A0A660QAZ2-F1
#
_cell.length_a   1.000
_cell.length_b   1.000
_cell.length_c   1.000
_cell.angle_alpha   90.00
_cell.angle_beta   90.00
_cell.angle_gamma   90.00
#
_symmetry.space_group_name_H-M   'P 1'
#
loop_
_entity.id
_entity.type
_entity.pdbx_description
1 polymer ?
#
loop_
_entity_poly.entity_id
_entity_poly.type
_entity_poly.pdbx_seq_one_letter_code
_entity_poly.pdbx_strand_id
1 'polypeptide(L)'
;MDKAILCERLVRYLRLYTHPVGVKLYKDRSLVPRRARKETRNICQFISQARYQDRISVGYAEFIMCAIGASCLGLIKTPEVFTSGKAAVGRYCKNASVGKKFFENTFKIGDSGKQYDAVLIGSLRRLSV
;
A
#
# COMPACT_ATOMS: atom_id res chain seq x y z
N MET A 1 18.55 14.61 4.38
CA MET A 1 18.73 13.84 5.63
C MET A 1 18.71 12.37 5.28
N ASP A 2 19.69 11.60 5.74
CA ASP A 2 19.76 10.15 5.53
C ASP A 2 18.52 9.44 6.12
N LYS A 3 17.97 8.44 5.40
CA LYS A 3 16.73 7.75 5.82
C LYS A 3 16.92 6.91 7.08
N ALA A 4 18.12 6.37 7.32
CA ALA A 4 18.43 5.66 8.54
C ALA A 4 18.45 6.62 9.74
N ILE A 5 19.08 7.80 9.57
CA ILE A 5 19.09 8.85 10.61
C ILE A 5 17.66 9.33 10.91
N LEU A 6 16.84 9.56 9.88
CA LEU A 6 15.43 9.93 10.08
C LEU A 6 14.67 8.83 10.83
N CYS A 7 14.85 7.57 10.43
CA CYS A 7 14.20 6.43 11.07
C CYS A 7 14.58 6.32 12.55
N GLU A 8 15.87 6.47 12.88
CA GLU A 8 16.36 6.44 14.27
C GLU A 8 15.73 7.56 15.10
N ARG A 9 15.71 8.78 14.57
CA ARG A 9 15.09 9.94 15.24
C ARG A 9 13.59 9.70 15.48
N LEU A 10 12.85 9.19 14.50
CA LEU A 10 11.43 8.89 14.66
C LEU A 10 11.19 7.85 15.75
N VAL A 11 11.95 6.76 15.75
CA VAL A 11 11.83 5.71 16.78
C VAL A 11 12.17 6.27 18.16
N ARG A 12 13.25 7.05 18.27
CA ARG A 12 13.71 7.63 19.55
C ARG A 12 12.73 8.64 20.12
N TYR A 13 12.30 9.62 19.32
CA TYR A 13 11.50 10.74 19.82
C TYR A 13 10.01 10.41 19.93
N LEU A 14 9.47 9.59 19.02
CA LEU A 14 8.07 9.18 19.07
C LEU A 14 7.86 7.86 19.83
N ARG A 15 8.95 7.27 20.37
CA ARG A 15 8.93 6.01 21.14
C ARG A 15 8.19 4.88 20.42
N LEU A 16 8.45 4.72 19.12
CA LEU A 16 7.73 3.75 18.29
C LEU A 16 8.15 2.31 18.62
N TYR A 17 7.17 1.42 18.79
CA TYR A 17 7.41 -0.01 18.99
C TYR A 17 7.87 -0.76 17.73
N THR A 18 7.70 -0.17 16.55
CA THR A 18 8.00 -0.81 15.26
C THR A 18 8.71 0.16 14.33
N HIS A 19 9.35 -0.36 13.29
CA HIS A 19 10.00 0.47 12.30
C HIS A 19 8.97 1.33 11.53
N PRO A 20 9.20 2.64 11.37
CA PRO A 20 8.50 3.44 10.38
C PRO A 20 8.55 2.77 9.00
N VAL A 21 7.43 2.76 8.30
CA VAL A 21 7.33 2.19 6.95
C VAL A 21 7.53 3.31 5.95
N GLY A 22 8.35 3.06 4.93
CA GLY A 22 8.32 3.88 3.74
C GLY A 22 7.60 3.16 2.60
N VAL A 23 7.10 3.96 1.67
CA VAL A 23 6.40 3.51 0.47
C VAL A 23 6.94 4.32 -0.69
N LYS A 24 7.38 3.64 -1.75
CA LYS A 24 7.82 4.28 -3.00
C LYS A 24 7.03 3.70 -4.16
N LEU A 25 6.35 4.58 -4.89
CA LEU A 25 5.55 4.24 -6.06
C LEU A 25 6.38 4.48 -7.32
N TYR A 26 6.26 3.58 -8.29
CA TYR A 26 6.99 3.64 -9.55
C TYR A 26 6.01 3.69 -10.71
N LYS A 27 6.18 4.68 -11.59
CA LYS A 27 5.43 4.74 -12.86
C LYS A 27 5.91 3.71 -13.87
N ASP A 28 7.18 3.31 -13.77
CA ASP A 28 7.79 2.29 -14.61
C ASP A 28 8.38 1.17 -13.74
N ARG A 29 7.93 -0.07 -13.99
CA ARG A 29 8.39 -1.28 -13.30
C ARG A 29 9.87 -1.59 -13.53
N SER A 30 10.47 -1.09 -14.62
CA SER A 30 11.89 -1.30 -14.92
C SER A 30 12.82 -0.65 -13.87
N LEU A 31 12.33 0.39 -13.19
CA LEU A 31 13.06 1.15 -12.18
C LEU A 31 13.04 0.48 -10.79
N VAL A 32 12.32 -0.63 -10.64
CA VAL A 32 12.23 -1.35 -9.38
C VAL A 32 13.54 -2.10 -9.12
N PRO A 33 14.14 -1.96 -7.92
CA PRO A 33 15.39 -2.67 -7.58
C PRO A 33 15.24 -4.20 -7.73
N ARG A 34 16.15 -4.83 -8.50
CA ARG A 34 16.11 -6.28 -8.82
C ARG A 34 16.11 -7.20 -7.59
N ARG A 35 16.64 -6.74 -6.45
CA ARG A 35 16.78 -7.52 -5.22
C ARG A 35 15.48 -7.63 -4.41
N ALA A 36 14.42 -6.93 -4.79
CA ALA A 36 13.18 -6.98 -4.06
C ALA A 36 12.37 -8.25 -4.36
N ARG A 37 11.85 -8.89 -3.32
CA ARG A 37 11.06 -10.11 -3.46
C ARG A 37 9.70 -9.81 -4.06
N LYS A 38 9.31 -10.62 -5.03
CA LYS A 38 7.97 -10.66 -5.61
C LYS A 38 7.17 -11.69 -4.82
N GLU A 39 6.16 -11.25 -4.07
CA GLU A 39 5.30 -12.13 -3.28
C GLU A 39 3.84 -11.78 -3.55
N THR A 40 2.98 -12.79 -3.62
CA THR A 40 1.52 -12.59 -3.69
C THR A 40 0.98 -12.36 -2.29
N ARG A 41 0.66 -11.10 -1.96
CA ARG A 41 0.24 -10.66 -0.62
C ARG A 41 -0.67 -9.44 -0.70
N ASN A 42 -1.37 -9.15 0.40
CA ASN A 42 -2.05 -7.88 0.58
C ASN A 42 -1.07 -6.78 1.03
N ILE A 43 -1.36 -5.52 0.70
CA ILE A 43 -0.52 -4.37 1.11
C ILE A 43 -0.38 -4.27 2.62
N CYS A 44 -1.43 -4.57 3.38
CA CYS A 44 -1.35 -4.61 4.84
C CYS A 44 -0.33 -5.63 5.35
N GLN A 45 -0.15 -6.76 4.66
CA GLN A 45 0.86 -7.77 5.00
C GLN A 45 2.27 -7.27 4.67
N PHE A 46 2.46 -6.57 3.53
CA PHE A 46 3.74 -5.91 3.23
C PHE A 46 4.11 -4.86 4.29
N ILE A 47 3.14 -4.06 4.74
CA ILE A 47 3.33 -3.09 5.82
C ILE A 47 3.74 -3.79 7.12
N SER A 48 3.08 -4.90 7.49
CA SER A 48 3.45 -5.69 8.68
C SER A 48 4.86 -6.29 8.57
N GLN A 49 5.21 -6.85 7.41
CA GLN A 49 6.57 -7.36 7.16
C GLN A 49 7.62 -6.24 7.29
N ALA A 50 7.33 -5.04 6.79
CA ALA A 50 8.21 -3.88 6.94
C ALA A 50 8.36 -3.44 8.40
N ARG A 51 7.26 -3.35 9.15
CA ARG A 51 7.23 -2.91 10.56
C ARG A 51 7.96 -3.83 11.52
N TYR A 52 7.71 -5.14 11.39
CA TYR A 52 8.08 -6.14 12.40
C TYR A 52 9.24 -7.03 11.98
N GLN A 53 9.48 -7.21 10.68
CA GLN A 53 10.51 -8.12 10.17
C GLN A 53 11.61 -7.38 9.41
N ASP A 54 11.54 -6.05 9.35
CA ASP A 54 12.46 -5.19 8.61
C ASP A 54 12.64 -5.66 7.15
N ARG A 55 11.58 -6.16 6.50
CA ARG A 55 11.65 -6.70 5.12
C ARG A 55 11.31 -5.64 4.08
N ILE A 56 11.86 -5.82 2.88
CA ILE A 56 11.51 -5.05 1.68
C ILE A 56 10.72 -5.97 0.73
N SER A 57 9.58 -5.50 0.28
CA SER A 57 8.68 -6.22 -0.62
C SER A 57 8.30 -5.33 -1.80
N VAL A 58 8.09 -5.94 -2.97
CA VAL A 58 7.52 -5.27 -4.14
C VAL A 58 6.14 -5.83 -4.44
N GLY A 59 5.20 -4.92 -4.66
CA GLY A 59 3.88 -5.22 -5.18
C GLY A 59 3.71 -4.74 -6.62
N TYR A 60 3.19 -5.63 -7.46
CA TYR A 60 2.62 -5.29 -8.77
C TYR A 60 1.11 -5.58 -8.72
N ALA A 61 0.35 -5.01 -9.65
CA ALA A 61 -1.10 -5.21 -9.70
C ALA A 61 -1.48 -6.71 -9.73
N GLU A 62 -0.74 -7.51 -10.48
CA GLU A 62 -0.94 -8.96 -10.64
C GLU A 62 -0.65 -9.81 -9.39
N PHE A 63 0.05 -9.26 -8.39
CA PHE A 63 0.40 -10.00 -7.15
C PHE A 63 -0.29 -9.46 -5.90
N ILE A 64 -0.98 -8.33 -5.99
CA ILE A 64 -1.75 -7.79 -4.86
C ILE A 64 -3.14 -8.39 -4.88
N MET A 65 -3.43 -9.27 -3.91
CA MET A 65 -4.72 -9.98 -3.86
C MET A 65 -5.91 -9.05 -3.53
N CYS A 66 -5.65 -7.95 -2.83
CA CYS A 66 -6.67 -7.00 -2.41
C CYS A 66 -6.83 -5.87 -3.44
N ALA A 67 -7.88 -5.96 -4.26
CA ALA A 67 -8.17 -4.94 -5.28
C ALA A 67 -8.39 -3.53 -4.69
N ILE A 68 -9.03 -3.40 -3.52
CA ILE A 68 -9.19 -2.09 -2.87
C ILE A 68 -7.83 -1.51 -2.46
N GLY A 69 -6.92 -2.34 -1.91
CA GLY A 69 -5.58 -1.90 -1.58
C GLY A 69 -4.77 -1.50 -2.82
N ALA A 70 -4.83 -2.29 -3.89
CA ALA A 70 -4.19 -1.94 -5.17
C ALA A 70 -4.72 -0.61 -5.73
N SER A 71 -6.02 -0.34 -5.55
CA SER A 71 -6.65 0.94 -5.91
C SER A 71 -6.14 2.10 -5.04
N CYS A 72 -5.96 1.89 -3.73
CA CYS A 72 -5.39 2.89 -2.83
C CYS A 72 -4.00 3.37 -3.29
N LEU A 73 -3.19 2.46 -3.82
CA LEU A 73 -1.85 2.74 -4.33
C LEU A 73 -1.82 3.19 -5.80
N GLY A 74 -2.97 3.24 -6.49
CA GLY A 74 -3.05 3.64 -7.90
C GLY A 74 -2.43 2.63 -8.88
N LEU A 75 -2.29 1.37 -8.46
CA LEU A 75 -1.76 0.28 -9.28
C LEU A 75 -2.78 -0.25 -10.29
N ILE A 76 -4.07 -0.02 -10.00
CA ILE A 76 -5.20 -0.30 -10.86
C ILE A 76 -6.18 0.88 -10.82
N LYS A 77 -7.03 1.00 -11.84
CA LYS A 77 -8.25 1.82 -11.75
C LYS A 77 -9.18 1.21 -10.70
N THR A 78 -9.75 2.03 -9.81
CA THR A 78 -10.69 1.56 -8.79
C THR A 78 -11.85 0.82 -9.45
N PRO A 79 -12.07 -0.47 -9.14
CA PRO A 79 -13.18 -1.23 -9.70
C PRO A 79 -14.55 -0.66 -9.29
N GLU A 80 -15.52 -0.74 -10.21
CA GLU A 80 -16.88 -0.20 -10.02
C GLU A 80 -17.59 -0.79 -8.80
N VAL A 81 -17.29 -2.05 -8.45
CA VAL A 81 -17.89 -2.71 -7.28
C VAL A 81 -17.59 -1.98 -5.97
N PHE A 82 -16.48 -1.23 -5.90
CA PHE A 82 -16.15 -0.37 -4.76
C PHE A 82 -16.81 1.01 -4.88
N THR A 83 -16.75 1.67 -6.05
CA THR A 83 -17.34 3.01 -6.24
C THR A 83 -18.87 3.01 -6.17
N SER A 84 -19.51 1.89 -6.55
CA SER A 84 -20.95 1.67 -6.38
C SER A 84 -21.35 1.26 -4.95
N GLY A 85 -20.38 0.95 -4.07
CA GLY A 85 -20.63 0.48 -2.72
C GLY A 85 -21.01 -0.99 -2.59
N LYS A 86 -21.23 -1.71 -3.69
CA LYS A 86 -21.71 -3.11 -3.71
C LYS A 86 -20.77 -4.06 -2.97
N ALA A 87 -19.45 -3.83 -3.01
CA ALA A 87 -18.46 -4.69 -2.35
C ALA A 87 -18.60 -4.77 -0.81
N ALA A 88 -19.24 -3.77 -0.19
CA ALA A 88 -19.43 -3.72 1.27
C ALA A 88 -20.76 -4.31 1.72
N VAL A 89 -21.71 -4.53 0.81
CA VAL A 89 -23.08 -4.97 1.16
C VAL A 89 -23.06 -6.40 1.70
N GLY A 90 -23.76 -6.62 2.81
CA GLY A 90 -23.84 -7.93 3.48
C GLY A 90 -22.60 -8.33 4.28
N ARG A 91 -21.47 -7.62 4.11
CA ARG A 91 -20.24 -7.83 4.89
C ARG A 91 -20.02 -6.75 5.94
N TYR A 92 -20.17 -5.50 5.52
CA TYR A 92 -19.88 -4.32 6.34
C TYR A 92 -21.04 -3.34 6.39
N CYS A 93 -21.93 -3.36 5.39
CA CYS A 93 -23.00 -2.38 5.25
C CYS A 93 -24.32 -3.05 4.85
N LYS A 94 -25.44 -2.46 5.27
CA LYS A 94 -26.79 -2.95 4.96
C LYS A 94 -27.16 -2.78 3.48
N ASN A 95 -26.66 -1.73 2.82
CA ASN A 95 -27.03 -1.41 1.43
C ASN A 95 -25.90 -0.66 0.70
N ALA A 96 -26.03 -0.54 -0.62
CA ALA A 96 -25.04 0.06 -1.50
C ALA A 96 -24.81 1.56 -1.22
N SER A 97 -25.83 2.31 -0.78
CA SER A 97 -25.68 3.74 -0.44
C SER A 97 -24.73 3.94 0.73
N VAL A 98 -24.89 3.14 1.80
CA VAL A 98 -23.96 3.15 2.94
C VAL A 98 -22.58 2.62 2.52
N GLY A 99 -22.53 1.56 1.70
CA GLY A 99 -21.29 1.02 1.16
C GLY A 99 -20.50 2.02 0.30
N LYS A 100 -21.20 2.86 -0.47
CA LYS A 100 -20.58 3.90 -1.31
C LYS A 100 -19.88 4.93 -0.42
N LYS A 101 -20.60 5.46 0.58
CA LYS A 101 -20.01 6.38 1.58
C LYS A 101 -18.81 5.76 2.31
N PHE A 102 -18.90 4.47 2.63
CA PHE A 102 -17.78 3.74 3.25
C PHE A 102 -16.51 3.76 2.39
N PHE A 103 -16.63 3.48 1.09
CA PHE A 103 -15.47 3.51 0.18
C PHE A 103 -15.03 4.93 -0.22
N GLU A 104 -15.93 5.92 -0.22
CA GLU A 104 -15.60 7.33 -0.44
C GLU A 104 -14.70 7.90 0.67
N ASN A 105 -14.87 7.41 1.91
CA ASN A 105 -14.03 7.82 3.06
C ASN A 105 -12.59 7.31 2.98
N THR A 106 -12.27 6.44 2.03
CA THR A 106 -10.89 5.96 1.81
C THR A 106 -10.33 6.62 0.55
N PHE A 107 -9.25 7.40 0.71
CA PHE A 107 -8.57 7.98 -0.45
C PHE A 107 -7.97 6.88 -1.34
N LYS A 108 -8.27 6.93 -2.64
CA LYS A 108 -7.80 5.96 -3.62
C LYS A 108 -7.26 6.67 -4.85
N ILE A 109 -5.95 6.55 -5.09
CA ILE A 109 -5.32 7.10 -6.31
C ILE A 109 -5.96 6.50 -7.57
N GLY A 110 -6.40 5.24 -7.49
CA GLY A 110 -7.10 4.52 -8.56
C GLY A 110 -8.43 5.15 -9.00
N ASP A 111 -9.01 6.07 -8.22
CA ASP A 111 -10.24 6.78 -8.62
C ASP A 111 -9.99 7.66 -9.86
N SER A 112 -8.74 8.09 -10.06
CA SER A 112 -8.26 8.79 -11.27
C SER A 112 -7.61 7.85 -12.30
N GLY A 113 -7.88 6.54 -12.21
CA GLY A 113 -7.28 5.51 -13.06
C GLY A 113 -5.94 4.97 -12.54
N LYS A 114 -5.34 4.05 -13.31
CA LYS A 114 -4.01 3.52 -13.00
C LYS A 114 -2.95 4.61 -13.20
N GLN A 115 -2.13 4.86 -12.18
CA GLN A 115 -1.09 5.88 -12.16
C GLN A 115 0.31 5.31 -11.98
N TYR A 116 0.41 4.11 -11.38
CA TYR A 116 1.68 3.46 -11.04
C TYR A 116 1.68 2.00 -11.49
N ASP A 117 2.88 1.50 -11.76
CA ASP A 117 3.13 0.14 -12.22
C ASP A 117 3.61 -0.79 -11.11
N ALA A 118 4.25 -0.21 -10.08
CA ALA A 118 4.79 -0.97 -8.96
C ALA A 118 4.84 -0.13 -7.68
N VAL A 119 4.88 -0.83 -6.55
CA VAL A 119 5.16 -0.26 -5.23
C VAL A 119 6.30 -1.02 -4.57
N LEU A 120 7.23 -0.29 -3.95
CA LEU A 120 8.24 -0.83 -3.04
C LEU A 120 7.86 -0.42 -1.61
N ILE A 121 7.68 -1.41 -0.74
CA ILE A 121 7.32 -1.22 0.67
C ILE A 121 8.41 -1.84 1.52
N GLY A 122 8.89 -1.11 2.50
CA GLY A 122 9.90 -1.60 3.43
C GLY A 122 10.01 -0.68 4.63
N SER A 123 10.83 -1.06 5.62
CA SER A 123 11.16 -0.10 6.66
C SER A 123 11.83 1.13 6.03
N LEU A 124 11.58 2.30 6.62
CA LEU A 124 12.08 3.57 6.09
C LEU A 124 13.60 3.55 5.93
N ARG A 125 14.30 2.96 6.90
CA ARG A 125 15.76 2.76 6.89
C ARG A 125 16.23 1.94 5.68
N ARG A 126 15.46 0.96 5.23
CA ARG A 126 15.85 0.03 4.15
C ARG A 126 15.48 0.51 2.74
N LEU A 127 14.73 1.60 2.63
CA LEU A 127 14.32 2.19 1.35
C LEU A 127 15.36 3.17 0.78
N SER A 128 16.59 3.15 1.28
CA SER A 128 17.76 3.84 0.74
C SER A 128 18.39 3.11 -0.46
N VAL A 129 17.67 2.14 -1.06
CA VAL A 129 18.00 1.54 -2.36
C VAL A 129 17.91 2.56 -3.49
#